data_AF-A0A3D0Z9Z2-F1
#
_entry.id   AF-A0A3D0Z9Z2-F1
#
_cell.length_a   1.000
_cell.length_b   1.000
_cell.length_c   1.000
_cell.angle_alpha   90.00
_cell.angle_beta   90.00
_cell.angle_gamma   90.00
#
_symmetry.space_group_name_H-M   'P 1'
#
loop_
_entity.id
_entity.type
_entity.pdbx_description
1 polymer ?
#
loop_
_entity_poly.entity_id
_entity_poly.type
_entity_poly.pdbx_seq_one_letter_code
_entity_poly.pdbx_strand_id
1 'polypeptide(L)'
;MKPVKEYKPDEEKAYRKLCAVLSRHRAGITVADVTAATALPLALVKELLPRAADEFSARLAVTESGEIVYSFPKNFVSRYRGMGARLKRFAGKLGAGLAAAGSVFFKVWIMVMLIGYFTLFVAIAIASIVVSVAAQSKDSNNRHKRNV
;
A
#
# COMPACT_ATOMS: atom_id res chain seq x y z
N MET A 1 -36.32 -18.43 -25.61
CA MET A 1 -35.29 -17.86 -24.73
C MET A 1 -34.24 -17.20 -25.61
N LYS A 2 -34.31 -15.87 -25.80
CA LYS A 2 -33.39 -15.14 -26.70
C LYS A 2 -32.19 -14.63 -25.88
N PRO A 3 -30.94 -14.88 -26.30
CA PRO A 3 -29.78 -14.24 -25.68
C PRO A 3 -29.70 -12.80 -26.20
N VAL A 4 -29.97 -11.82 -25.35
CA VAL A 4 -29.70 -10.42 -25.69
C VAL A 4 -28.23 -10.15 -25.41
N LYS A 5 -27.40 -10.42 -26.42
CA LYS A 5 -26.08 -9.80 -26.56
C LYS A 5 -26.30 -8.41 -27.14
N GLU A 6 -25.83 -7.37 -26.46
CA GLU A 6 -25.22 -6.21 -27.11
C GLU A 6 -24.41 -5.42 -26.06
N TYR A 7 -23.19 -5.87 -25.81
CA TYR A 7 -22.21 -5.08 -25.05
C TYR A 7 -21.82 -3.86 -25.89
N LYS A 8 -22.55 -2.76 -25.71
CA LYS A 8 -22.28 -1.46 -26.32
C LYS A 8 -21.26 -0.70 -25.46
N PRO A 9 -20.17 -0.17 -26.02
CA PRO A 9 -19.16 0.60 -25.28
C PRO A 9 -19.69 1.89 -24.61
N ASP A 10 -20.97 2.24 -24.79
CA ASP A 10 -21.65 3.33 -24.09
C ASP A 10 -22.14 2.97 -22.68
N GLU A 11 -22.23 1.69 -22.32
CA GLU A 11 -22.68 1.26 -20.99
C GLU A 11 -21.75 1.73 -19.88
N GLU A 12 -20.43 1.78 -20.11
CA GLU A 12 -19.49 2.33 -19.13
C GLU A 12 -19.72 3.82 -18.89
N LYS A 13 -20.05 4.58 -19.94
CA LYS A 13 -20.33 6.02 -19.81
C LYS A 13 -21.67 6.26 -19.14
N ALA A 14 -22.68 5.48 -19.49
CA ALA A 14 -23.99 5.49 -18.85
C ALA A 14 -23.89 5.10 -17.37
N TYR A 15 -23.13 4.05 -17.04
CA TYR A 15 -22.88 3.61 -15.66
C TYR A 15 -22.12 4.68 -14.86
N ARG A 16 -21.10 5.32 -15.45
CA ARG A 16 -20.40 6.43 -14.79
C ARG A 16 -21.31 7.63 -14.53
N LYS A 17 -22.17 8.01 -15.49
CA LYS A 17 -23.15 9.09 -15.31
C LYS A 17 -24.16 8.74 -14.22
N LEU A 18 -24.65 7.50 -14.21
CA LEU A 18 -25.55 6.98 -13.18
C LEU A 18 -24.90 7.05 -11.80
N CYS A 19 -23.68 6.51 -11.65
CA CYS A 19 -22.93 6.59 -10.39
C CYS A 19 -22.63 8.04 -9.96
N ALA A 20 -22.40 8.96 -10.89
CA ALA A 20 -22.19 10.37 -10.58
C ALA A 20 -23.45 11.03 -10.01
N VAL A 21 -24.63 10.74 -10.58
CA VAL A 21 -25.92 11.25 -10.07
C VAL A 21 -26.25 10.61 -8.73
N LEU A 22 -26.08 9.29 -8.59
CA LEU A 22 -26.28 8.58 -7.33
C LEU A 22 -25.38 9.17 -6.23
N SER A 23 -24.13 9.50 -6.54
CA SER A 23 -23.19 10.11 -5.58
C SER A 23 -23.65 11.45 -4.99
N ARG A 24 -24.53 12.17 -5.71
CA ARG A 24 -25.06 13.48 -5.31
C ARG A 24 -26.37 13.36 -4.55
N HIS A 25 -27.16 12.32 -4.79
CA HIS A 25 -28.46 12.14 -4.16
C HIS A 25 -28.33 11.34 -2.85
N ARG A 26 -28.65 12.02 -1.73
CA ARG A 26 -28.47 11.53 -0.36
C ARG A 26 -29.69 10.87 0.26
N ALA A 27 -30.87 11.17 -0.26
CA ALA A 27 -32.15 10.65 0.20
C ALA A 27 -32.62 9.54 -0.74
N GLY A 28 -33.39 8.59 -0.20
CA GLY A 28 -33.88 7.44 -0.92
C GLY A 28 -34.39 7.80 -2.33
N ILE A 29 -33.78 7.21 -3.35
CA ILE A 29 -34.04 7.53 -4.75
C ILE A 29 -34.76 6.34 -5.41
N THR A 30 -35.79 6.62 -6.20
CA THR A 30 -36.52 5.60 -6.96
C THR A 30 -35.92 5.41 -8.35
N VAL A 31 -36.32 4.33 -9.03
CA VAL A 31 -35.95 4.11 -10.45
C VAL A 31 -36.40 5.28 -11.32
N ALA A 32 -37.58 5.86 -11.04
CA ALA A 32 -38.11 6.99 -11.79
C ALA A 32 -37.26 8.25 -11.60
N ASP A 33 -36.84 8.54 -10.37
CA ASP A 33 -35.98 9.69 -10.06
C ASP A 33 -34.61 9.56 -10.71
N VAL A 34 -34.00 8.36 -10.69
CA VAL A 34 -32.71 8.11 -11.36
C VAL A 34 -32.86 8.29 -12.87
N THR A 35 -33.96 7.83 -13.47
CA THR A 35 -34.24 7.98 -14.91
C THR A 35 -34.38 9.46 -15.27
N ALA A 36 -35.14 10.22 -14.47
CA ALA A 36 -35.32 11.66 -14.67
C ALA A 36 -34.00 12.44 -14.53
N ALA A 37 -33.17 12.09 -13.54
CA ALA A 37 -31.92 12.81 -13.27
C ALA A 37 -30.78 12.44 -14.24
N THR A 38 -30.75 11.21 -14.78
CA THR A 38 -29.70 10.75 -15.70
C THR A 38 -30.06 10.90 -17.17
N ALA A 39 -31.34 11.13 -17.49
CA ALA A 39 -31.91 11.10 -18.83
C ALA A 39 -31.62 9.78 -19.59
N LEU A 40 -31.39 8.69 -18.85
CA LEU A 40 -31.16 7.36 -19.42
C LEU A 40 -32.48 6.64 -19.66
N PRO A 41 -32.56 5.70 -20.62
CA PRO A 41 -33.75 4.89 -20.82
C PRO A 41 -34.09 4.06 -19.57
N LEU A 42 -35.37 3.99 -19.21
CA LEU A 42 -35.85 3.28 -18.01
C LEU A 42 -35.44 1.80 -17.99
N ALA A 43 -35.40 1.14 -19.15
CA ALA A 43 -34.93 -0.24 -19.27
C ALA A 43 -33.46 -0.39 -18.83
N LEU A 44 -32.60 0.56 -19.23
CA LEU A 44 -31.18 0.56 -18.90
C LEU A 44 -30.95 0.86 -17.41
N VAL A 45 -31.72 1.80 -16.84
CA VAL A 45 -31.64 2.12 -15.40
C VAL A 45 -32.07 0.92 -14.56
N LYS A 46 -33.12 0.20 -14.94
CA LYS A 46 -33.56 -1.02 -14.23
C LYS A 46 -32.51 -2.13 -14.20
N GLU A 47 -31.64 -2.20 -15.20
CA GLU A 47 -30.54 -3.17 -15.26
C GLU A 47 -29.30 -2.71 -14.49
N LEU A 48 -28.93 -1.42 -14.62
CA LEU A 48 -27.71 -0.88 -14.04
C LEU A 48 -27.83 -0.54 -12.55
N LEU A 49 -29.03 -0.16 -12.08
CA LEU A 49 -29.26 0.28 -10.71
C LEU A 49 -29.05 -0.82 -9.66
N PRO A 50 -29.53 -2.08 -9.86
CA PRO A 50 -29.21 -3.19 -8.95
C PRO A 50 -27.71 -3.50 -8.90
N ARG A 51 -27.00 -3.40 -10.04
CA ARG A 51 -25.55 -3.59 -10.11
C ARG A 51 -24.79 -2.53 -9.31
N ALA A 52 -25.21 -1.27 -9.41
CA ALA A 52 -24.66 -0.19 -8.59
C ALA A 52 -25.03 -0.36 -7.11
N ALA A 53 -26.25 -0.81 -6.80
CA ALA A 53 -26.68 -1.10 -5.43
C ALA A 53 -25.80 -2.18 -4.76
N ASP A 54 -25.43 -3.22 -5.49
CA ASP A 54 -24.53 -4.28 -5.03
C ASP A 54 -23.09 -3.75 -4.81
N GLU A 55 -22.55 -3.00 -5.76
CA GLU A 55 -21.17 -2.45 -5.69
C GLU A 55 -20.97 -1.44 -4.53
N PHE A 56 -21.98 -0.60 -4.29
CA PHE A 56 -21.94 0.46 -3.27
C PHE A 56 -22.68 0.10 -1.98
N SER A 57 -23.15 -1.15 -1.84
CA SER A 57 -23.88 -1.64 -0.65
C SER A 57 -25.07 -0.73 -0.26
N ALA A 58 -25.94 -0.44 -1.23
CA ALA A 58 -27.12 0.38 -1.02
C ALA A 58 -28.14 -0.35 -0.13
N ARG A 59 -28.85 0.40 0.72
CA ARG A 59 -29.99 -0.09 1.47
C ARG A 59 -31.23 0.00 0.61
N LEU A 60 -31.98 -1.09 0.54
CA LEU A 60 -33.24 -1.20 -0.16
C LEU A 60 -34.37 -1.05 0.86
N ALA A 61 -35.28 -0.11 0.62
CA ALA A 61 -36.53 0.01 1.36
C ALA A 61 -37.69 -0.05 0.37
N VAL A 62 -38.80 -0.64 0.78
CA VAL A 62 -40.03 -0.66 -0.03
C VAL A 62 -41.02 0.29 0.64
N THR A 63 -41.62 1.18 -0.15
CA THR A 63 -42.68 2.07 0.35
C THR A 63 -44.00 1.31 0.49
N GLU A 64 -44.94 1.84 1.27
CA GLU A 64 -46.32 1.34 1.35
C GLU A 64 -47.01 1.26 -0.03
N SER A 65 -46.52 2.04 -0.99
CA SER A 65 -46.97 2.07 -2.39
C SER A 65 -46.39 0.93 -3.25
N GLY A 66 -45.50 0.09 -2.70
CA GLY A 66 -44.84 -1.00 -3.42
C GLY A 66 -43.63 -0.58 -4.27
N GLU A 67 -43.14 0.65 -4.12
CA GLU A 67 -41.98 1.14 -4.87
C GLU A 67 -40.66 0.87 -4.13
N ILE A 68 -39.62 0.51 -4.89
CA ILE A 68 -38.28 0.25 -4.34
C ILE A 68 -37.50 1.56 -4.26
N VAL A 69 -37.13 1.92 -3.04
CA VAL A 69 -36.33 3.10 -2.71
C VAL A 69 -34.91 2.67 -2.37
N TYR A 70 -33.94 3.22 -3.09
CA TYR A 70 -32.51 2.94 -2.91
C TYR A 70 -31.87 4.04 -2.08
N SER A 71 -31.29 3.69 -0.93
CA SER A 71 -30.58 4.61 -0.04
C SER A 71 -29.09 4.28 0.00
N PHE A 72 -28.25 5.23 -0.41
CA PHE A 72 -26.80 5.05 -0.51
C PHE A 72 -26.08 5.68 0.70
N PRO A 73 -25.11 4.98 1.33
CA PRO A 73 -24.40 5.49 2.50
C PRO A 73 -23.47 6.68 2.16
N LYS A 74 -23.28 7.59 3.13
CA LYS A 74 -22.56 8.89 3.06
C LYS A 74 -21.25 8.90 2.26
N ASN A 75 -20.55 7.78 2.19
CA ASN A 75 -19.19 7.73 1.68
C ASN A 75 -19.05 7.08 0.30
N PHE A 76 -20.15 6.70 -0.38
CA PHE A 76 -20.11 6.05 -1.71
C PHE A 76 -18.94 5.07 -1.83
N VAL A 77 -18.75 4.27 -0.77
CA VAL A 77 -17.55 3.44 -0.64
C VAL A 77 -17.77 2.26 -1.56
N SER A 78 -17.35 2.40 -2.83
CA SER A 78 -17.24 1.27 -3.74
C SER A 78 -16.37 0.24 -3.03
N ARG A 79 -16.97 -0.90 -2.68
CA ARG A 79 -16.26 -2.01 -2.04
C ARG A 79 -15.19 -2.61 -2.95
N TYR A 80 -15.31 -2.37 -4.27
CA TYR A 80 -14.39 -2.83 -5.31
C TYR A 80 -13.35 -1.80 -5.77
N ARG A 81 -13.55 -0.51 -5.46
CA ARG A 81 -12.69 0.61 -5.87
C ARG A 81 -12.36 1.54 -4.69
N GLY A 82 -12.38 1.00 -3.48
CA GLY A 82 -12.04 1.74 -2.27
C GLY A 82 -10.60 2.25 -2.30
N MET A 83 -10.40 3.46 -1.78
CA MET A 83 -9.10 4.13 -1.56
C MET A 83 -7.98 3.18 -1.10
N GLY A 84 -8.33 2.16 -0.30
CA GLY A 84 -7.41 1.13 0.18
C GLY A 84 -6.68 0.35 -0.91
N ALA A 85 -7.29 0.04 -2.05
CA ALA A 85 -6.61 -0.71 -3.12
C ALA A 85 -5.56 0.15 -3.86
N ARG A 86 -5.86 1.44 -4.06
CA ARG A 86 -4.90 2.41 -4.61
C ARG A 86 -3.79 2.71 -3.61
N LEU A 87 -4.15 2.93 -2.34
CA LEU A 87 -3.20 3.20 -1.26
C LEU A 87 -2.28 2.01 -1.00
N LYS A 88 -2.79 0.77 -1.03
CA LYS A 88 -1.97 -0.45 -0.87
C LYS A 88 -0.98 -0.63 -2.02
N ARG A 89 -1.38 -0.29 -3.26
CA ARG A 89 -0.46 -0.29 -4.42
C ARG A 89 0.61 0.81 -4.33
N PHE A 90 0.25 2.00 -3.88
CA PHE A 90 1.20 3.11 -3.68
C PHE A 90 2.14 2.86 -2.50
N ALA A 91 1.60 2.39 -1.37
CA ALA A 91 2.36 2.01 -0.18
C ALA A 91 3.32 0.85 -0.46
N GLY A 92 2.89 -0.14 -1.26
CA GLY A 92 3.77 -1.22 -1.70
C GLY A 92 4.94 -0.72 -2.55
N LYS A 93 4.70 0.23 -3.47
CA LYS A 93 5.76 0.82 -4.30
C LYS A 93 6.71 1.71 -3.50
N LEU A 94 6.18 2.53 -2.58
CA LEU A 94 6.98 3.37 -1.70
C LEU A 94 7.81 2.53 -0.71
N GLY A 95 7.22 1.51 -0.11
CA GLY A 95 7.89 0.60 0.81
C GLY A 95 8.99 -0.22 0.13
N ALA A 96 8.76 -0.69 -1.09
CA ALA A 96 9.78 -1.41 -1.87
C ALA A 96 10.98 -0.52 -2.20
N GLY A 97 10.75 0.74 -2.59
CA GLY A 97 11.83 1.70 -2.85
C GLY A 97 12.62 2.04 -1.59
N LEU A 98 11.94 2.27 -0.47
CA LEU A 98 12.58 2.56 0.82
C LEU A 98 13.41 1.37 1.32
N ALA A 99 12.89 0.14 1.19
CA ALA A 99 13.57 -1.07 1.60
C ALA A 99 14.82 -1.35 0.74
N ALA A 100 14.72 -1.12 -0.58
CA ALA A 100 15.87 -1.26 -1.48
C ALA A 100 16.96 -0.22 -1.16
N ALA A 101 16.60 1.06 -1.00
CA ALA A 101 17.55 2.11 -0.65
C ALA A 101 18.17 1.89 0.74
N GLY A 102 17.36 1.54 1.73
CA GLY A 102 17.80 1.26 3.09
C GLY A 102 18.72 0.06 3.19
N SER A 103 18.42 -1.05 2.49
CA SER A 103 19.26 -2.25 2.51
C SER A 103 20.63 -2.02 1.85
N VAL A 104 20.71 -1.24 0.77
CA VAL A 104 22.00 -0.88 0.15
C VAL A 104 22.83 -0.03 1.10
N PHE A 105 22.25 1.04 1.66
CA PHE A 105 22.94 1.92 2.60
C PHE A 105 23.42 1.15 3.84
N PHE A 106 22.55 0.33 4.41
CA PHE A 106 22.85 -0.50 5.58
C PHE A 106 23.93 -1.54 5.29
N LYS A 107 23.87 -2.20 4.12
CA LYS A 107 24.89 -3.17 3.69
C LYS A 107 26.27 -2.52 3.53
N VAL A 108 26.33 -1.34 2.91
CA VAL A 108 27.59 -0.59 2.75
C VAL A 108 28.12 -0.13 4.12
N TRP A 109 27.26 0.42 4.98
CA TRP A 109 27.67 0.85 6.32
C TRP A 109 28.22 -0.32 7.15
N ILE A 110 27.51 -1.45 7.17
CA ILE A 110 27.97 -2.65 7.88
C ILE A 110 29.31 -3.11 7.33
N MET A 111 29.48 -3.16 6.00
CA MET A 111 30.73 -3.58 5.39
C MET A 111 31.89 -2.66 5.80
N VAL A 112 31.69 -1.33 5.79
CA VAL A 112 32.69 -0.35 6.21
C VAL A 112 33.04 -0.52 7.69
N MET A 113 32.03 -0.62 8.56
CA MET A 113 32.24 -0.84 9.99
C MET A 113 32.99 -2.14 10.25
N LEU A 114 32.59 -3.24 9.60
CA LEU A 114 33.23 -4.55 9.77
C LEU A 114 34.70 -4.51 9.36
N ILE A 115 35.02 -3.95 8.20
CA ILE A 115 36.41 -3.81 7.72
C ILE A 115 37.21 -2.89 8.64
N GLY A 116 36.61 -1.78 9.08
CA GLY A 116 37.24 -0.84 10.01
C GLY A 116 37.58 -1.50 11.35
N TYR A 117 36.62 -2.19 11.96
CA TYR A 117 36.83 -2.93 13.21
C TYR A 117 37.81 -4.08 13.04
N PHE A 118 37.74 -4.83 11.94
CA PHE A 118 38.68 -5.91 11.65
C PHE A 118 40.12 -5.38 11.53
N THR A 119 40.31 -4.31 10.77
CA THR A 119 41.63 -3.70 10.58
C THR A 119 42.17 -3.12 11.89
N LEU A 120 41.32 -2.45 12.67
CA LEU A 120 41.66 -1.95 14.00
C LEU A 120 42.11 -3.11 14.92
N PHE A 121 41.36 -4.21 14.93
CA PHE A 121 41.66 -5.36 15.76
C PHE A 121 43.00 -6.01 15.37
N VAL A 122 43.23 -6.18 14.07
CA VAL A 122 44.50 -6.72 13.54
C VAL A 122 45.67 -5.79 13.89
N ALA A 123 45.51 -4.48 13.73
CA ALA A 123 46.55 -3.51 14.06
C ALA A 123 46.94 -3.58 15.55
N ILE A 124 45.95 -3.67 16.44
CA ILE A 124 46.18 -3.79 17.88
C ILE A 124 46.83 -5.15 18.22
N ALA A 125 46.41 -6.24 17.57
CA ALA A 125 47.00 -7.56 17.78
C ALA A 125 48.47 -7.62 17.32
N ILE A 126 48.80 -7.02 16.19
CA ILE A 126 50.19 -6.95 15.71
C ILE A 126 51.01 -6.06 16.66
N ALA A 127 50.48 -4.90 17.03
CA ALA A 127 51.15 -4.00 17.97
C ALA A 127 51.43 -4.68 19.32
N SER A 128 50.48 -5.47 19.84
CA SER A 128 50.67 -6.20 21.10
C SER A 128 51.74 -7.27 21.02
N ILE A 129 51.83 -8.01 19.90
CA ILE A 129 52.90 -8.99 19.66
C ILE A 129 54.25 -8.29 19.60
N VAL A 130 54.36 -7.18 18.86
CA VAL A 130 55.62 -6.42 18.73
C VAL A 130 56.07 -5.88 20.09
N VAL A 131 55.15 -5.31 20.88
CA VAL A 131 55.45 -4.84 22.24
C VAL A 131 55.88 -5.99 23.15
N SER A 132 55.23 -7.16 23.07
CA SER A 132 55.60 -8.34 23.87
C SER A 132 57.01 -8.83 23.55
N VAL A 133 57.37 -8.93 22.27
CA VAL A 133 58.71 -9.34 21.83
C VAL A 133 59.77 -8.31 22.26
N ALA A 134 59.50 -7.02 22.06
CA ALA A 134 60.41 -5.96 22.46
C ALA A 134 60.61 -5.87 23.98
N ALA A 135 59.55 -6.15 24.77
CA ALA A 135 59.64 -6.21 26.22
C ALA A 135 60.52 -7.38 26.69
N GLN A 136 60.47 -8.53 26.00
CA GLN A 136 61.29 -9.70 26.32
C GLN A 136 62.79 -9.44 26.13
N SER A 137 63.17 -8.55 25.20
CA SER A 137 64.57 -8.15 25.00
C SER A 137 65.12 -7.22 26.09
N LYS A 138 64.26 -6.59 26.90
CA LYS A 138 64.68 -5.60 27.92
C LYS A 138 64.96 -6.20 29.31
N ASP A 139 64.50 -7.43 29.58
CA ASP A 139 64.65 -8.11 30.88
C ASP A 139 66.00 -8.86 31.05
N SER A 140 66.73 -9.14 29.96
CA SER A 140 67.98 -9.89 30.02
C SER A 140 69.20 -9.09 30.53
N ASN A 141 69.18 -7.76 30.46
CA ASN A 141 70.35 -6.93 30.82
C ASN A 141 70.41 -6.53 32.31
N ASN A 142 69.29 -6.61 33.05
CA ASN A 142 69.21 -6.16 34.45
C ASN A 142 69.52 -7.24 35.50
N ARG A 143 69.78 -8.49 35.09
CA ARG A 143 70.28 -9.54 36.00
C ARG A 143 71.79 -9.54 36.15
N HIS A 144 72.53 -8.89 35.24
CA HIS A 144 73.98 -8.90 35.28
C HIS A 144 74.59 -7.87 36.26
N LYS A 145 73.88 -6.77 36.54
CA LYS A 145 74.34 -5.69 37.45
C LYS A 145 74.10 -5.91 38.95
N ARG A 146 73.54 -7.07 39.35
CA ARG A 146 73.26 -7.38 40.77
C ARG A 146 74.25 -8.35 41.41
N ASN A 147 75.22 -8.84 40.62
CA ASN A 147 76.23 -9.80 41.05
C ASN A 147 77.66 -9.24 40.90
N VAL A 148 77.83 -7.91 40.98
CA VAL A 148 79.14 -7.23 41.11
C VAL A 148 79.10 -6.25 42.27
#